data_AF-A0A1Q6F2W3-F1
#
_entry.id   AF-A0A1Q6F2W3-F1
#
_cell.length_a   1.000
_cell.length_b   1.000
_cell.length_c   1.000
_cell.angle_alpha   90.00
_cell.angle_beta   90.00
_cell.angle_gamma   90.00
#
_symmetry.space_group_name_H-M   'P 1'
#
loop_
_entity.id
_entity.type
_entity.pdbx_description
1 polymer ?
#
loop_
_entity_poly.entity_id
_entity_poly.type
_entity_poly.pdbx_seq_one_letter_code
_entity_poly.pdbx_strand_id
1 'polypeptide(L)'
;MAHVEIERRILLVQLRYPALATRQSKHIRSPYYWSAEYTLTDLMELISALHASGAIRKADGTPAELNKLVRTFELLLNVSFKNPDRCRNAALNRKVNVTKFLDALKQALVERSQR
;
A
#
# COMPACT_ATOMS: atom_id res chain seq x y z
N MET A 1 -20.00 15.76 33.73
CA MET A 1 -20.82 14.62 34.20
C MET A 1 -21.22 13.66 33.07
N ALA A 2 -21.72 14.11 31.92
CA ALA A 2 -22.18 13.23 30.83
C ALA A 2 -21.08 12.33 30.19
N HIS A 3 -19.83 12.80 30.10
CA HIS A 3 -18.74 12.03 29.48
C HIS A 3 -18.41 10.75 30.27
N VAL A 4 -18.33 10.86 31.60
CA VAL A 4 -18.01 9.74 32.50
C VAL A 4 -19.13 8.70 32.49
N GLU A 5 -20.39 9.14 32.36
CA GLU A 5 -21.55 8.26 32.23
C GLU A 5 -21.49 7.41 30.96
N ILE A 6 -21.09 8.04 29.84
CA ILE A 6 -20.95 7.38 28.53
C ILE A 6 -19.80 6.36 28.59
N GLU A 7 -18.64 6.74 29.11
CA GLU A 7 -17.50 5.83 29.27
C GLU A 7 -17.86 4.61 30.13
N ARG A 8 -18.55 4.83 31.26
CA ARG A 8 -19.02 3.74 32.13
C ARG A 8 -19.96 2.79 31.38
N ARG A 9 -20.89 3.32 30.58
CA ARG A 9 -21.83 2.52 29.79
C ARG A 9 -21.12 1.73 28.69
N ILE A 10 -20.13 2.32 28.02
CA ILE A 10 -19.30 1.63 27.02
C ILE A 10 -18.55 0.46 27.67
N LEU A 11 -17.95 0.68 28.84
CA LEU A 11 -17.22 -0.35 29.57
C LEU A 11 -18.12 -1.52 30.00
N LEU A 12 -19.32 -1.22 30.50
CA LEU A 12 -20.33 -2.22 30.85
C LEU A 12 -20.75 -3.07 29.64
N VAL A 13 -20.89 -2.45 28.47
CA VAL A 13 -21.22 -3.16 27.22
C VAL A 13 -20.05 -4.05 26.79
N GLN A 14 -18.82 -3.58 26.90
CA GLN A 14 -17.62 -4.36 26.57
C GLN A 14 -17.42 -5.57 27.51
N LEU A 15 -17.69 -5.41 28.80
CA LEU A 15 -17.68 -6.51 29.78
C LEU A 15 -18.77 -7.55 29.49
N ARG A 16 -19.98 -7.09 29.13
CA ARG A 16 -21.10 -7.98 28.80
C ARG A 16 -20.91 -8.71 27.47
N TYR A 17 -20.19 -8.09 26.53
CA TYR A 17 -19.91 -8.63 25.20
C TYR A 17 -18.42 -8.53 24.88
N PRO A 18 -17.58 -9.42 25.43
CA PRO A 18 -16.11 -9.36 25.24
C PRO A 18 -15.66 -9.50 23.78
N ALA A 19 -16.50 -10.08 22.92
CA ALA A 19 -16.30 -10.10 21.46
C ALA A 19 -16.31 -8.70 20.81
N LEU A 20 -17.00 -7.72 21.41
CA LEU A 20 -17.02 -6.33 20.94
C LEU A 20 -15.81 -5.54 21.46
N ALA A 21 -15.32 -5.88 22.67
CA ALA A 21 -14.13 -5.27 23.28
C ALA A 21 -12.84 -5.62 22.51
N THR A 22 -12.82 -6.78 21.86
CA THR A 22 -11.67 -7.32 21.12
C THR A 22 -11.58 -6.83 19.67
N ARG A 23 -12.32 -5.77 19.29
CA ARG A 23 -12.06 -5.04 18.04
C ARG A 23 -10.78 -4.19 18.15
N GLN A 24 -9.71 -4.76 18.71
CA GLN A 24 -8.39 -4.40 18.22
C GLN A 24 -8.45 -4.70 16.73
N SER A 25 -8.20 -3.69 15.90
CA SER A 25 -7.88 -3.96 14.51
C SER A 25 -6.70 -4.93 14.55
N LYS A 26 -6.98 -6.23 14.38
CA LYS A 26 -5.96 -7.17 13.96
C LYS A 26 -5.50 -6.55 12.66
N HIS A 27 -4.42 -5.77 12.71
CA HIS A 27 -3.71 -5.38 11.51
C HIS A 27 -3.29 -6.72 10.95
N ILE A 28 -4.10 -7.25 10.03
CA ILE A 28 -3.74 -8.38 9.21
C ILE A 28 -2.61 -7.81 8.36
N ARG A 29 -1.40 -7.85 8.93
CA ARG A 29 -0.20 -7.52 8.20
C ARG A 29 -0.11 -8.57 7.11
N SER A 30 0.05 -8.09 5.89
CA SER A 30 0.28 -8.98 4.77
C SER A 30 1.47 -9.90 5.10
N PRO A 31 1.41 -11.20 4.78
CA PRO A 31 2.56 -12.08 4.94
C PRO A 31 3.69 -11.73 3.96
N TYR A 32 3.42 -10.86 2.99
CA TYR A 32 4.36 -10.44 1.97
C TYR A 32 5.14 -9.19 2.39
N TYR A 33 6.39 -9.12 1.94
CA TYR A 33 7.29 -8.02 2.17
C TYR A 33 7.96 -7.60 0.87
N TRP A 34 8.38 -6.34 0.81
CA TRP A 34 9.22 -5.87 -0.28
C TRP A 34 10.65 -6.42 -0.11
N SER A 35 11.21 -7.00 -1.17
CA SER A 35 12.58 -7.55 -1.13
C SER A 35 13.60 -6.44 -0.86
N ALA A 36 14.58 -6.73 -0.01
CA ALA A 36 15.68 -5.82 0.30
C ALA A 36 16.59 -5.52 -0.91
N GLU A 37 16.50 -6.33 -1.97
CA GLU A 37 17.23 -6.14 -3.22
C GLU A 37 16.74 -4.93 -4.03
N TYR A 38 15.51 -4.45 -3.76
CA TYR A 38 14.89 -3.34 -4.48
C TYR A 38 14.63 -2.15 -3.56
N THR A 39 14.73 -0.95 -4.12
CA THR A 39 14.49 0.29 -3.36
C THR A 39 13.01 0.65 -3.33
N LEU A 40 12.60 1.48 -2.35
CA LEU A 40 11.25 2.04 -2.33
C LEU A 40 10.95 2.90 -3.57
N THR A 41 11.97 3.49 -4.19
CA THR A 41 11.82 4.23 -5.44
C THR A 41 11.41 3.30 -6.59
N ASP A 42 11.93 2.07 -6.62
CA ASP A 42 11.59 1.07 -7.64
C ASP A 42 10.14 0.57 -7.44
N LEU A 43 9.70 0.42 -6.20
CA LEU A 43 8.28 0.19 -5.90
C LEU A 43 7.41 1.37 -6.33
N MET A 44 7.84 2.61 -6.08
CA MET A 44 7.11 3.81 -6.51
C MET A 44 7.04 3.93 -8.05
N GLU A 45 8.07 3.48 -8.76
CA GLU A 45 8.09 3.36 -10.22
C GLU A 45 6.97 2.43 -10.70
N LEU A 46 6.85 1.23 -10.10
CA LEU A 46 5.77 0.29 -10.40
C LEU A 46 4.39 0.88 -10.12
N ILE A 47 4.19 1.47 -8.93
CA ILE A 47 2.91 2.07 -8.54
C ILE A 47 2.53 3.20 -9.50
N SER A 48 3.50 4.03 -9.89
CA SER A 48 3.28 5.14 -10.83
C SER A 48 2.92 4.63 -12.22
N ALA A 49 3.56 3.56 -12.69
CA ALA A 49 3.27 2.95 -13.98
C ALA A 49 1.89 2.28 -14.01
N LEU A 50 1.50 1.58 -12.94
CA LEU A 50 0.16 0.99 -12.79
C LEU A 50 -0.94 2.04 -12.74
N HIS A 51 -0.67 3.17 -12.09
CA HIS A 51 -1.59 4.31 -12.09
C HIS A 51 -1.67 4.97 -13.48
N ALA A 52 -0.54 5.19 -14.15
CA ALA A 52 -0.49 5.82 -15.46
C ALA A 52 -1.12 4.95 -16.57
N SER A 53 -0.98 3.63 -16.49
CA SER A 53 -1.61 2.70 -17.44
C SER A 53 -3.12 2.59 -17.28
N GLY A 54 -3.67 3.01 -16.12
CA GLY A 54 -5.08 2.85 -15.81
C GLY A 54 -5.52 1.39 -15.64
N ALA A 55 -4.56 0.46 -15.47
CA ALA A 55 -4.83 -0.95 -15.30
C ALA A 55 -5.58 -1.25 -13.98
N ILE A 56 -5.36 -0.42 -12.96
CA ILE A 56 -6.05 -0.55 -11.67
C ILE A 56 -7.22 0.42 -11.61
N ARG A 57 -8.42 -0.15 -11.44
CA ARG A 57 -9.68 0.58 -11.25
C ARG A 57 -10.30 0.21 -9.91
N LYS A 58 -11.09 1.14 -9.38
CA LYS A 58 -11.95 0.85 -8.22
C LYS A 58 -13.08 -0.10 -8.63
N ALA A 59 -13.74 -0.71 -7.64
CA ALA A 59 -14.87 -1.60 -7.87
C ALA A 59 -16.05 -0.92 -8.60
N ASP A 60 -16.16 0.41 -8.49
CA ASP A 60 -17.12 1.24 -9.20
C ASP A 60 -16.70 1.57 -10.66
N GLY A 61 -15.56 1.04 -11.12
CA GLY A 61 -15.01 1.28 -12.47
C GLY A 61 -14.24 2.59 -12.63
N THR A 62 -14.23 3.46 -11.62
CA THR A 62 -13.50 4.74 -11.69
C THR A 62 -11.99 4.54 -11.55
N PRO A 63 -11.17 5.47 -12.09
CA PRO A 63 -9.72 5.42 -11.93
C PRO A 63 -9.30 5.42 -10.45
N ALA A 64 -8.32 4.59 -10.11
CA ALA A 64 -7.74 4.58 -8.78
C ALA A 64 -6.89 5.83 -8.56
N GLU A 65 -7.04 6.49 -7.41
CA GLU A 65 -6.19 7.63 -7.02
C GLU A 65 -4.82 7.12 -6.59
N LEU A 66 -3.74 7.76 -7.05
CA LEU A 66 -2.37 7.37 -6.72
C LEU A 66 -2.15 7.23 -5.20
N ASN A 67 -2.64 8.17 -4.39
CA ASN A 67 -2.47 8.13 -2.94
C ASN A 67 -3.12 6.89 -2.29
N LYS A 68 -4.28 6.46 -2.82
CA LYS A 68 -4.95 5.25 -2.35
C LYS A 68 -4.18 4.00 -2.77
N LEU A 69 -3.63 3.98 -3.98
CA LEU A 69 -2.74 2.90 -4.43
C LEU A 69 -1.49 2.80 -3.55
N VAL A 70 -0.78 3.91 -3.32
CA VAL A 70 0.41 3.94 -2.46
C VAL A 70 0.09 3.33 -1.08
N ARG A 71 -0.97 3.79 -0.41
CA ARG A 71 -1.39 3.23 0.89
C ARG A 71 -1.72 1.75 0.84
N THR A 72 -2.29 1.29 -0.27
CA THR A 72 -2.62 -0.13 -0.45
C THR A 72 -1.35 -0.97 -0.57
N PHE A 73 -0.37 -0.50 -1.34
CA PHE A 73 0.94 -1.14 -1.44
C PHE A 73 1.75 -1.09 -0.14
N GLU A 74 1.64 -0.01 0.64
CA GLU A 74 2.23 0.07 1.99
C GLU A 74 1.72 -1.05 2.90
N LEU A 75 0.40 -1.26 2.93
CA LEU A 75 -0.23 -2.32 3.71
C LEU A 75 0.10 -3.72 3.15
N LEU A 76 0.15 -3.86 1.83
CA LEU A 76 0.41 -5.13 1.15
C LEU A 76 1.86 -5.61 1.33
N LEU A 77 2.82 -4.70 1.36
CA LEU A 77 4.25 -5.03 1.38
C LEU A 77 4.94 -4.67 2.70
N ASN A 78 4.17 -4.21 3.68
CA ASN A 78 4.66 -3.73 4.98
C ASN A 78 5.76 -2.66 4.84
N VAL A 79 5.61 -1.75 3.86
CA VAL A 79 6.55 -0.64 3.62
C VAL A 79 5.94 0.70 4.04
N SER A 80 6.78 1.72 4.27
CA SER A 80 6.32 3.08 4.57
C SER A 80 7.04 4.11 3.69
N PHE A 81 6.26 4.86 2.92
CA PHE A 81 6.71 6.02 2.17
C PHE A 81 6.65 7.24 3.07
N LYS A 82 7.79 7.62 3.67
CA LYS A 82 7.88 8.84 4.51
C LYS A 82 7.42 10.11 3.80
N ASN A 83 7.58 10.17 2.47
CA ASN A 83 7.10 11.27 1.64
C ASN A 83 6.77 10.78 0.22
N PRO A 84 5.49 10.44 -0.06
CA PRO A 84 5.06 9.90 -1.35
C PRO A 84 5.35 10.82 -2.53
N ASP A 85 5.19 12.13 -2.36
CA ASP A 85 5.43 13.11 -3.42
C ASP A 85 6.93 13.24 -3.75
N ARG A 86 7.80 13.19 -2.74
CA ARG A 86 9.26 13.15 -2.98
C ARG A 86 9.67 11.84 -3.63
N CYS A 87 9.11 10.69 -3.23
CA CYS A 87 9.39 9.41 -3.87
C CYS A 87 8.92 9.40 -5.33
N ARG A 88 7.74 9.95 -5.60
CA ARG A 88 7.21 10.12 -6.95
C ARG A 88 8.11 11.03 -7.78
N ASN A 89 8.49 12.19 -7.25
CA ASN A 89 9.39 13.11 -7.95
C ASN A 89 10.79 12.51 -8.14
N ALA A 90 11.28 11.70 -7.20
CA ALA A 90 12.56 11.00 -7.35
C ALA A 90 12.48 9.90 -8.42
N ALA A 91 11.35 9.19 -8.53
CA ALA A 91 11.12 8.22 -9.59
C ALA A 91 10.97 8.90 -10.97
N LEU A 92 10.17 9.97 -11.06
CA LEU A 92 9.89 10.67 -12.31
C LEU A 92 11.05 11.56 -12.80
N ASN A 93 11.86 12.14 -11.89
CA ASN A 93 12.98 13.02 -12.26
C ASN A 93 14.32 12.29 -12.45
N ARG A 94 14.35 10.95 -12.51
CA ARG A 94 15.54 10.21 -12.95
C ARG A 94 15.79 10.54 -14.45
N LYS A 95 16.59 11.57 -14.73
CA LYS A 95 17.01 11.95 -16.10
C LYS A 95 17.69 10.81 -16.88
N VAL A 96 18.18 9.77 -16.19
CA VAL A 96 18.86 8.61 -16.77
C VAL A 96 18.23 7.34 -16.21
N ASN A 97 17.61 6.54 -17.10
CA ASN A 97 16.87 5.31 -16.81
C ASN A 97 15.62 5.49 -15.92
N VAL A 98 14.61 6.14 -16.47
CA VAL A 98 13.30 6.38 -15.82
C VAL A 98 12.58 5.07 -15.45
N THR A 99 12.89 3.97 -16.14
CA THR A 99 12.15 2.69 -16.09
C THR A 99 13.00 1.46 -15.72
N LYS A 100 14.11 1.63 -14.99
CA LYS A 100 15.05 0.51 -14.71
C LYS A 100 14.35 -0.72 -14.13
N PHE A 101 13.40 -0.51 -13.22
CA PHE A 101 12.72 -1.61 -12.55
C PHE A 101 11.74 -2.29 -13.50
N LEU A 102 10.98 -1.52 -14.27
CA LEU A 102 10.06 -2.08 -15.27
C LEU A 102 10.80 -2.83 -16.38
N ASP A 103 11.96 -2.34 -16.80
CA ASP A 103 12.80 -3.01 -17.80
C ASP A 103 13.35 -4.34 -17.25
N ALA A 104 13.76 -4.38 -15.99
CA ALA A 104 14.16 -5.62 -15.32
C ALA A 104 12.99 -6.62 -15.20
N LEU A 105 11.78 -6.14 -14.89
CA LEU A 105 10.57 -6.98 -14.86
C LEU A 105 10.24 -7.56 -16.24
N LYS A 106 10.33 -6.73 -17.29
CA LYS A 106 10.14 -7.17 -18.68
C LYS A 106 11.15 -8.26 -19.04
N GLN A 107 12.42 -8.05 -18.73
CA GLN A 107 13.49 -9.01 -19.01
C GLN A 107 13.25 -10.34 -18.28
N ALA A 108 12.91 -10.30 -16.99
CA ALA A 108 12.58 -11.50 -16.22
C ALA A 108 11.39 -12.28 -16.79
N LEU A 109 10.40 -11.58 -17.36
CA LEU A 109 9.26 -12.22 -18.02
C LEU A 109 9.67 -12.89 -19.34
N VAL A 110 10.48 -12.21 -20.15
CA VAL A 110 10.99 -12.75 -21.42
C VAL A 110 11.83 -14.00 -21.18
N GLU A 111 12.74 -13.98 -20.21
CA GLU A 111 13.58 -15.13 -19.85
C GLU A 111 12.76 -16.34 -19.39
N ARG A 112 11.66 -16.10 -18.65
CA ARG A 112 10.74 -17.17 -18.24
C ARG A 112 9.90 -17.70 -19.39
N SER A 113 9.54 -16.86 -20.36
CA SER A 113 8.75 -17.25 -21.52
C SER A 113 9.55 -18.07 -22.54
N GLN A 114 10.88 -17.99 -22.50
CA GLN A 114 11.78 -18.73 -23.40
C GLN A 114 12.26 -20.08 -22.82
N ARG A 115 11.87 -20.40 -21.58
CA ARG A 115 12.09 -21.72 -20.95
C ARG A 115 10.85 -22.58 -21.12
#